data_AF-A0A193LJW0-F1
#
_entry.id   AF-A0A193LJW0-F1
#
_cell.length_a   1.000
_cell.length_b   1.000
_cell.length_c   1.000
_cell.angle_alpha   90.00
_cell.angle_beta   90.00
_cell.angle_gamma   90.00
#
_symmetry.space_group_name_H-M   'P 1'
#
loop_
_entity.id
_entity.type
_entity.pdbx_description
1 polymer ?
#
loop_
_entity_poly.entity_id
_entity_poly.type
_entity_poly.pdbx_seq_one_letter_code
_entity_poly.pdbx_strand_id
1 'polypeptide(L)'
;MPYTRHASDDSGSIVNEQWRTLLALGFQPAIQRAGQRISATGAGFSWPVRTFTAAPEQLAPQLERVRSLLLSGVAVTLTLNDAGAGSSRRIERLLRKLRRAVVAPCIDSRLLGLAVAAEEMPLPAFLLMSKILLGQGPRYVVLEAAHLDRGGLADASPAWTALYQQRTWRWGLRPVYGGDSRTRCPLLSDEQTPALSSANAIRVPADSAWLCLELFVCRFANRHGQVDNGKLQAALQQALDTADQLFDHLHWCDREQRRDAASNRRIGFVLQGIGDLVLLRGADPADIECLRYLDRLIAGIHECLWDRSRCLASSRGLLPALAARDPSRGVAAAEQRRNWQSRWHAALASVAVRHRNLLVMSPYSVMPQSGAGDRRDFADLLPLLAHADACSFAPAMDFSGWSISEFKNFHCRAHAILQRRNAATFVAAGA
;
A
#
# COMPACT_ATOMS: atom_id res chain seq x y z
N MET A 1 34.24 20.81 -27.78
CA MET A 1 33.32 20.95 -26.63
C MET A 1 31.92 21.22 -27.16
N PRO A 2 30.96 20.30 -26.99
CA PRO A 2 29.56 20.58 -27.28
C PRO A 2 28.73 20.77 -26.01
N TYR A 3 27.84 21.75 -26.11
CA TYR A 3 26.81 22.19 -25.17
C TYR A 3 26.12 21.08 -24.36
N THR A 4 26.34 21.08 -23.06
CA THR A 4 25.41 20.51 -22.07
C THR A 4 24.19 21.44 -21.94
N ARG A 5 23.09 21.09 -22.61
CA ARG A 5 21.78 21.68 -22.32
C ARG A 5 21.38 21.36 -20.88
N HIS A 6 20.97 22.40 -20.16
CA HIS A 6 20.31 22.35 -18.87
C HIS A 6 19.05 21.47 -18.95
N ALA A 7 19.16 20.20 -18.54
CA ALA A 7 18.02 19.27 -18.43
C ALA A 7 17.26 19.40 -17.09
N SER A 8 17.54 20.43 -16.28
CA SER A 8 17.02 20.54 -14.92
C SER A 8 15.70 21.29 -14.79
N ASP A 9 15.32 22.17 -15.73
CA ASP A 9 14.10 22.99 -15.61
C ASP A 9 12.84 22.34 -16.20
N ASP A 10 12.97 21.57 -17.29
CA ASP A 10 11.79 20.98 -17.98
C ASP A 10 11.10 19.87 -17.17
N SER A 11 11.86 19.09 -16.40
CA SER A 11 11.30 17.99 -15.61
C SER A 11 10.38 18.50 -14.49
N GLY A 12 10.68 19.67 -13.92
CA GLY A 12 9.83 20.31 -12.91
C GLY A 12 8.51 20.80 -13.50
N SER A 13 8.54 21.33 -14.72
CA SER A 13 7.34 21.79 -15.43
C SER A 13 6.40 20.64 -15.75
N ILE A 14 6.92 19.54 -16.32
CA ILE A 14 6.15 18.35 -16.70
C ILE A 14 5.46 17.74 -15.48
N VAL A 15 6.18 17.57 -14.37
CA VAL A 15 5.60 16.99 -13.16
C VAL A 15 4.49 17.89 -12.59
N ASN A 16 4.67 19.21 -12.60
CA ASN A 16 3.65 20.15 -12.14
C ASN A 16 2.40 20.13 -13.03
N GLU A 17 2.57 19.99 -14.35
CA GLU A 17 1.46 19.86 -15.30
C GLU A 17 0.69 18.56 -15.07
N GLN A 18 1.39 17.43 -15.00
CA GLN A 18 0.78 16.13 -14.74
C GLN A 18 0.07 16.09 -13.38
N TRP A 19 0.68 16.68 -12.34
CA TRP A 19 0.02 16.87 -11.04
C TRP A 19 -1.31 17.59 -11.22
N ARG A 20 -1.30 18.79 -11.85
CA ARG A 20 -2.51 19.60 -12.02
C ARG A 20 -3.58 18.86 -12.82
N THR A 21 -3.19 18.12 -13.85
CA THR A 21 -4.10 17.27 -14.62
C THR A 21 -4.76 16.22 -13.74
N LEU A 22 -4.01 15.51 -12.89
CA LEU A 22 -4.57 14.53 -11.95
C LEU A 22 -5.56 15.18 -10.97
N LEU A 23 -5.23 16.36 -10.43
CA LEU A 23 -6.15 17.10 -9.55
C LEU A 23 -7.43 17.53 -10.27
N ALA A 24 -7.33 18.01 -11.51
CA ALA A 24 -8.48 18.40 -12.32
C ALA A 24 -9.41 17.22 -12.64
N LEU A 25 -8.84 16.01 -12.77
CA LEU A 25 -9.57 14.76 -12.92
C LEU A 25 -10.17 14.23 -11.60
N GLY A 26 -9.90 14.91 -10.48
CA GLY A 26 -10.42 14.55 -9.17
C GLY A 26 -9.56 13.56 -8.37
N PHE A 27 -8.33 13.28 -8.82
CA PHE A 27 -7.38 12.38 -8.14
C PHE A 27 -6.34 13.16 -7.35
N GLN A 28 -5.94 12.66 -6.18
CA GLN A 28 -4.88 13.27 -5.38
C GLN A 28 -3.63 12.39 -5.41
N PRO A 29 -2.56 12.79 -6.14
CA PRO A 29 -1.32 12.03 -6.15
C PRO A 29 -0.57 12.16 -4.83
N ALA A 30 -0.15 11.03 -4.27
CA ALA A 30 0.72 10.97 -3.11
C ALA A 30 2.17 11.23 -3.55
N ILE A 31 2.50 12.51 -3.71
CA ILE A 31 3.84 12.99 -4.10
C ILE A 31 4.30 14.09 -3.15
N GLN A 32 5.60 14.13 -2.87
CA GLN A 32 6.22 15.09 -1.97
C GLN A 32 7.42 15.75 -2.64
N ARG A 33 7.69 17.00 -2.28
CA ARG A 33 8.96 17.65 -2.65
C ARG A 33 10.06 17.19 -1.69
N ALA A 34 11.11 16.62 -2.25
CA ALA A 34 12.36 16.26 -1.58
C ALA A 34 13.46 17.18 -2.14
N GLY A 35 13.67 18.33 -1.49
CA GLY A 35 14.51 19.40 -2.03
C GLY A 35 13.94 19.99 -3.33
N GLN A 36 14.75 19.98 -4.39
CA GLN A 36 14.36 20.45 -5.74
C GLN A 36 13.66 19.37 -6.59
N ARG A 37 13.48 18.15 -6.07
CA ARG A 37 12.90 17.03 -6.80
C ARG A 37 11.54 16.63 -6.24
N ILE A 38 10.74 15.98 -7.07
CA ILE A 38 9.43 15.45 -6.70
C ILE A 38 9.53 13.92 -6.63
N SER A 39 9.15 13.34 -5.50
CA SER A 39 9.22 11.91 -5.22
C SER A 39 7.82 11.38 -4.95
N ALA A 40 7.52 10.16 -5.44
CA ALA A 40 6.36 9.40 -4.99
C ALA A 40 6.68 8.74 -3.64
N THR A 41 6.79 9.61 -2.65
CA THR A 41 6.68 9.36 -1.21
C THR A 41 7.52 8.19 -0.65
N GLY A 42 7.17 7.73 0.56
CA GLY A 42 8.08 7.17 1.57
C GLY A 42 8.63 5.77 1.31
N ALA A 43 9.70 5.43 2.03
CA ALA A 43 10.39 4.15 1.95
C ALA A 43 9.99 3.20 3.09
N GLY A 44 9.66 1.97 2.73
CA GLY A 44 9.31 0.91 3.67
C GLY A 44 10.41 -0.15 3.76
N PHE A 45 10.84 -0.46 4.98
CA PHE A 45 11.86 -1.47 5.26
C PHE A 45 11.31 -2.59 6.12
N SER A 46 11.85 -3.80 5.94
CA SER A 46 11.64 -4.94 6.82
C SER A 46 12.96 -5.31 7.49
N TRP A 47 12.99 -5.24 8.82
CA TRP A 47 14.20 -5.31 9.63
C TRP A 47 14.17 -6.53 10.56
N PRO A 48 14.88 -7.62 10.21
CA PRO A 48 14.99 -8.80 11.07
C PRO A 48 15.86 -8.49 12.28
N VAL A 49 15.21 -8.32 13.43
CA VAL A 49 15.84 -7.82 14.67
C VAL A 49 16.88 -8.80 15.19
N ARG A 50 16.64 -10.12 15.09
CA ARG A 50 17.63 -11.16 15.42
C ARG A 50 18.89 -11.03 14.58
N THR A 51 18.76 -10.88 13.25
CA THR A 51 19.90 -10.73 12.34
C THR A 51 20.75 -9.53 12.70
N PHE A 52 20.17 -8.34 12.91
CA PHE A 52 20.95 -7.15 13.30
C PHE A 52 21.55 -7.21 14.70
N THR A 53 21.00 -8.08 15.56
CA THR A 53 21.59 -8.32 16.89
C THR A 53 22.79 -9.25 16.79
N ALA A 54 22.73 -10.27 15.92
CA ALA A 54 23.79 -11.25 15.70
C ALA A 54 24.93 -10.73 14.82
N ALA A 55 24.62 -9.89 13.84
CA ALA A 55 25.54 -9.32 12.86
C ALA A 55 25.46 -7.79 12.83
N PRO A 56 26.02 -7.07 13.83
CA PRO A 56 25.93 -5.61 13.94
C PRO A 56 26.50 -4.84 12.74
N GLU A 57 27.45 -5.42 12.02
CA GLU A 57 28.06 -4.87 10.81
C GLU A 57 27.06 -4.71 9.66
N GLN A 58 26.01 -5.54 9.61
CA GLN A 58 24.94 -5.43 8.62
C GLN A 58 23.98 -4.27 8.91
N LEU A 59 23.93 -3.79 10.15
CA LEU A 59 23.04 -2.72 10.58
C LEU A 59 23.55 -1.33 10.16
N ALA A 60 24.87 -1.10 10.15
CA ALA A 60 25.43 0.22 9.89
C ALA A 60 25.05 0.79 8.50
N PRO A 61 25.14 0.01 7.39
CA PRO A 61 24.69 0.49 6.07
C PRO A 61 23.18 0.82 6.04
N GLN A 62 22.36 0.05 6.76
CA GLN A 62 20.91 0.28 6.82
C GLN A 62 20.57 1.55 7.60
N LEU A 63 21.28 1.81 8.69
CA LEU A 63 21.14 3.05 9.46
C LEU A 63 21.49 4.29 8.62
N GLU A 64 22.59 4.24 7.86
CA GLU A 64 23.00 5.35 7.00
C GLU A 64 21.99 5.57 5.86
N ARG A 65 21.47 4.48 5.27
CA ARG A 65 20.40 4.55 4.26
C ARG A 65 19.14 5.24 4.80
N VAL A 66 18.68 4.85 5.99
CA VAL A 66 17.53 5.49 6.67
C VAL A 66 17.81 6.97 6.95
N ARG A 67 18.99 7.29 7.47
CA ARG A 67 19.41 8.66 7.76
C ARG A 67 19.41 9.52 6.50
N SER A 68 20.00 9.05 5.41
CA SER A 68 20.06 9.76 4.13
C SER A 68 18.67 10.08 3.56
N LEU A 69 17.74 9.14 3.67
CA LEU A 69 16.35 9.35 3.23
C LEU A 69 15.64 10.40 4.08
N LEU A 70 15.76 10.30 5.41
CA LEU A 70 15.17 11.27 6.33
C LEU A 70 15.74 12.69 6.15
N LEU A 71 17.05 12.81 5.92
CA LEU A 71 17.70 14.10 5.59
C LEU A 71 17.18 14.71 4.29
N SER A 72 16.73 13.87 3.36
CA SER A 72 16.13 14.29 2.10
C SER A 72 14.62 14.61 2.22
N GLY A 73 14.06 14.57 3.43
CA GLY A 73 12.64 14.77 3.69
C GLY A 73 11.76 13.58 3.32
N VAL A 74 12.34 12.40 3.08
CA VAL A 74 11.58 11.20 2.73
C VAL A 74 11.10 10.51 4.00
N ALA A 75 9.79 10.30 4.12
CA ALA A 75 9.22 9.48 5.18
C ALA A 75 9.74 8.03 5.10
N VAL A 76 10.17 7.48 6.23
CA VAL A 76 10.72 6.13 6.34
C VAL A 76 9.90 5.34 7.35
N THR A 77 9.51 4.11 7.03
CA THR A 77 8.90 3.20 8.01
C THR A 77 9.70 1.91 8.13
N LEU A 78 10.01 1.53 9.37
CA LEU A 78 10.73 0.30 9.69
C LEU A 78 9.76 -0.70 10.30
N THR A 79 9.53 -1.81 9.60
CA THR A 79 8.83 -2.96 10.17
C THR A 79 9.84 -3.85 10.87
N LEU A 80 9.75 -3.92 12.19
CA LEU A 80 10.56 -4.79 13.03
C LEU A 80 9.91 -6.16 13.10
N ASN A 81 10.62 -7.17 12.65
CA ASN A 81 10.18 -8.56 12.70
C ASN A 81 11.31 -9.44 13.25
N ASP A 82 10.99 -10.71 13.48
CA ASP A 82 11.96 -11.72 13.84
C ASP A 82 12.75 -11.34 15.11
N ALA A 83 12.07 -10.82 16.15
CA ALA A 83 12.75 -10.39 17.38
C ALA A 83 13.01 -11.54 18.35
N GLY A 84 12.13 -12.56 18.37
CA GLY A 84 12.29 -13.80 19.13
C GLY A 84 12.31 -13.63 20.65
N ALA A 85 12.78 -14.64 21.40
CA ALA A 85 12.79 -14.62 22.87
C ALA A 85 13.63 -13.46 23.44
N GLY A 86 13.06 -12.62 24.31
CA GLY A 86 13.73 -11.40 24.81
C GLY A 86 13.66 -10.22 23.85
N SER A 87 12.69 -10.25 22.93
CA SER A 87 12.37 -9.21 21.92
C SER A 87 12.45 -7.79 22.45
N SER A 88 11.82 -7.47 23.58
CA SER A 88 11.80 -6.11 24.14
C SER A 88 13.21 -5.51 24.29
N ARG A 89 14.17 -6.26 24.85
CA ARG A 89 15.56 -5.79 25.03
C ARG A 89 16.31 -5.64 23.71
N ARG A 90 16.07 -6.54 22.74
CA ARG A 90 16.71 -6.47 21.42
C ARG A 90 16.18 -5.28 20.62
N ILE A 91 14.86 -5.11 20.59
CA ILE A 91 14.20 -3.97 19.96
C ILE A 91 14.69 -2.68 20.61
N GLU A 92 14.70 -2.57 21.95
CA GLU A 92 15.20 -1.39 22.65
C GLU A 92 16.64 -1.03 22.25
N ARG A 93 17.54 -2.02 22.19
CA ARG A 93 18.93 -1.85 21.75
C ARG A 93 19.01 -1.35 20.32
N LEU A 94 18.22 -1.91 19.41
CA LEU A 94 18.12 -1.48 18.02
C LEU A 94 17.60 -0.04 17.92
N LEU A 95 16.53 0.30 18.64
CA LEU A 95 15.97 1.66 18.65
C LEU A 95 16.95 2.69 19.22
N ARG A 96 17.77 2.33 20.22
CA ARG A 96 18.85 3.20 20.70
C ARG A 96 19.92 3.46 19.65
N LYS A 97 20.33 2.43 18.89
CA LYS A 97 21.27 2.59 17.76
C LYS A 97 20.66 3.47 16.66
N LEU A 98 19.39 3.23 16.32
CA LEU A 98 18.65 4.04 15.36
C LEU A 98 18.58 5.51 15.81
N ARG A 99 18.21 5.76 17.06
CA ARG A 99 18.20 7.10 17.65
C ARG A 99 19.56 7.79 17.47
N ARG A 100 20.67 7.13 17.79
CA ARG A 100 22.01 7.72 17.62
C ARG A 100 22.31 8.08 16.16
N ALA A 101 21.80 7.31 15.20
CA ALA A 101 22.01 7.58 13.78
C ALA A 101 21.10 8.72 13.24
N VAL A 102 19.89 8.88 13.79
CA VAL A 102 18.88 9.81 13.24
C VAL A 102 18.63 11.06 14.10
N VAL A 103 19.25 11.18 15.28
CA VAL A 103 19.23 12.41 16.08
C VAL A 103 20.20 13.41 15.45
N ALA A 104 19.67 14.21 14.53
CA ALA A 104 20.32 15.39 13.97
C ALA A 104 19.30 16.54 13.94
N PRO A 105 19.72 17.81 14.12
CA PRO A 105 18.80 18.96 14.16
C PRO A 105 17.90 19.11 12.92
N CYS A 106 18.35 18.60 11.77
CA CYS A 106 17.66 18.68 10.49
C CYS A 106 16.75 17.48 10.19
N ILE A 107 16.68 16.45 11.04
CA ILE A 107 15.83 15.29 10.83
C ILE A 107 14.51 15.47 11.58
N ASP A 108 13.41 15.56 10.84
CA ASP A 108 12.07 15.57 11.42
C ASP A 108 11.69 14.15 11.87
N SER A 109 11.67 13.93 13.18
CA SER A 109 11.27 12.65 13.79
C SER A 109 9.87 12.16 13.38
N ARG A 110 8.99 13.05 12.90
CA ARG A 110 7.64 12.70 12.41
C ARG A 110 7.68 11.87 11.12
N LEU A 111 8.77 11.96 10.37
CA LEU A 111 9.00 11.19 9.15
C LEU A 111 9.41 9.73 9.42
N LEU A 112 9.77 9.38 10.67
CA LEU A 112 10.20 8.03 11.05
C LEU A 112 9.05 7.21 11.68
N GLY A 113 8.44 6.36 10.85
CA GLY A 113 7.48 5.36 11.25
C GLY A 113 8.13 4.09 11.80
N LEU A 114 7.44 3.44 12.74
CA LEU A 114 7.81 2.10 13.22
C LEU A 114 6.61 1.18 13.22
N ALA A 115 6.84 -0.08 12.86
CA ALA A 115 5.87 -1.14 12.95
C ALA A 115 6.45 -2.36 13.65
N VAL A 116 5.58 -3.10 14.32
CA VAL A 116 5.93 -4.37 14.96
C VAL A 116 4.76 -5.33 14.85
N ALA A 117 5.00 -6.63 14.70
CA ALA A 117 3.92 -7.60 14.84
C ALA A 117 3.45 -7.67 16.30
N ALA A 118 2.15 -7.88 16.51
CA ALA A 118 1.56 -7.86 17.85
C ALA A 118 2.12 -8.92 18.82
N GLU A 119 2.67 -10.00 18.28
CA GLU A 119 3.29 -11.10 19.03
C GLU A 119 4.75 -10.84 19.42
N GLU A 120 5.42 -9.90 18.76
CA GLU A 120 6.84 -9.66 19.00
C GLU A 120 7.07 -8.99 20.35
N MET A 121 6.16 -8.11 20.81
CA MET A 121 6.28 -7.51 22.13
C MET A 121 4.97 -6.90 22.64
N PRO A 122 4.81 -6.69 23.97
CA PRO A 122 3.65 -6.00 24.52
C PRO A 122 3.48 -4.60 23.92
N LEU A 123 2.30 -4.32 23.37
CA LEU A 123 1.99 -3.07 22.67
C LEU A 123 2.17 -1.81 23.51
N PRO A 124 1.78 -1.77 24.81
CA PRO A 124 2.06 -0.60 25.65
C PRO A 124 3.55 -0.31 25.79
N ALA A 125 4.38 -1.35 25.93
CA ALA A 125 5.83 -1.22 26.03
C ALA A 125 6.43 -0.72 24.71
N PHE A 126 5.96 -1.24 23.57
CA PHE A 126 6.36 -0.77 22.24
C PHE A 126 6.07 0.72 22.05
N LEU A 127 4.85 1.14 22.37
CA LEU A 127 4.41 2.51 22.20
C LEU A 127 5.21 3.47 23.07
N LEU A 128 5.39 3.14 24.35
CA LEU A 128 6.17 3.96 25.28
C LEU A 128 7.63 4.08 24.84
N MET A 129 8.29 2.95 24.61
CA MET A 129 9.70 2.89 24.26
C MET A 129 9.99 3.61 22.93
N SER A 130 9.18 3.36 21.91
CA SER A 130 9.36 3.97 20.59
C SER A 130 9.12 5.48 20.61
N LYS A 131 8.20 5.99 21.46
CA LYS A 131 7.99 7.43 21.63
C LYS A 131 9.14 8.09 22.39
N ILE A 132 9.59 7.49 23.50
CA ILE A 132 10.70 8.03 24.30
C ILE A 132 12.00 8.08 23.49
N LEU A 133 12.28 7.03 22.69
CA LEU A 133 13.55 6.94 21.97
C LEU A 133 13.55 7.70 20.65
N LEU A 134 12.42 7.78 19.93
CA LEU A 134 12.40 8.23 18.54
C LEU A 134 11.35 9.31 18.24
N GLY A 135 10.64 9.82 19.24
CA GLY A 135 9.71 10.93 19.08
C GLY A 135 8.34 10.53 18.54
N GLN A 136 7.69 11.47 17.84
CA GLN A 136 6.24 11.42 17.52
C GLN A 136 5.92 10.86 16.12
N GLY A 137 6.87 10.17 15.47
CA GLY A 137 6.58 9.48 14.23
C GLY A 137 5.48 8.43 14.36
N PRO A 138 4.86 7.99 13.25
CA PRO A 138 3.72 7.08 13.31
C PRO A 138 4.13 5.70 13.85
N ARG A 139 3.18 5.04 14.54
CA ARG A 139 3.37 3.72 15.13
C ARG A 139 2.29 2.78 14.64
N TYR A 140 2.73 1.62 14.17
CA TYR A 140 1.86 0.62 13.58
C TYR A 140 2.01 -0.71 14.32
N VAL A 141 0.93 -1.47 14.37
CA VAL A 141 0.96 -2.88 14.72
C VAL A 141 0.55 -3.69 13.51
N VAL A 142 1.32 -4.72 13.18
CA VAL A 142 0.94 -5.69 12.15
C VAL A 142 0.09 -6.77 12.83
N LEU A 143 -1.16 -6.90 12.37
CA LEU A 143 -2.11 -7.92 12.78
C LEU A 143 -1.92 -9.14 11.87
N GLU A 144 -1.19 -10.13 12.38
CA GLU A 144 -0.97 -11.42 11.69
C GLU A 144 -1.97 -12.49 12.14
N ALA A 145 -2.11 -13.56 11.36
CA ALA A 145 -3.09 -14.63 11.59
C ALA A 145 -2.98 -15.23 13.00
N ALA A 146 -1.76 -15.49 13.46
CA ALA A 146 -1.49 -16.00 14.81
C ALA A 146 -2.03 -15.11 15.94
N HIS A 147 -2.12 -13.79 15.70
CA HIS A 147 -2.69 -12.84 16.66
C HIS A 147 -4.22 -12.81 16.65
N LEU A 148 -4.83 -13.16 15.52
CA LEU A 148 -6.26 -13.03 15.28
C LEU A 148 -7.02 -14.34 15.52
N ASP A 149 -6.35 -15.49 15.36
CA ASP A 149 -6.91 -16.83 15.58
C ASP A 149 -6.93 -17.26 17.06
N ARG A 150 -6.13 -16.62 17.93
CA ARG A 150 -5.88 -17.05 19.33
C ARG A 150 -6.89 -16.55 20.38
N GLY A 151 -8.05 -16.06 20.00
CA GLY A 151 -9.04 -15.66 21.00
C GLY A 151 -10.46 -15.64 20.47
N GLY A 152 -11.32 -16.51 21.02
CA GLY A 152 -12.76 -16.42 20.81
C GLY A 152 -13.26 -14.98 21.00
N LEU A 153 -14.36 -14.63 20.34
CA LEU A 153 -14.93 -13.27 20.32
C LEU A 153 -15.12 -12.67 21.73
N ALA A 154 -15.24 -13.50 22.76
CA ALA A 154 -15.49 -13.12 24.15
C ALA A 154 -14.26 -12.62 24.94
N ASP A 155 -13.02 -13.01 24.58
CA ASP A 155 -11.83 -12.65 25.37
C ASP A 155 -11.05 -11.49 24.72
N ALA A 156 -11.08 -10.33 25.37
CA ALA A 156 -10.30 -9.17 24.98
C ALA A 156 -8.87 -9.34 25.49
N SER A 157 -8.01 -9.96 24.67
CA SER A 157 -6.59 -10.07 25.00
C SER A 157 -6.00 -8.69 25.33
N PRO A 158 -4.95 -8.61 26.18
CA PRO A 158 -4.32 -7.33 26.55
C PRO A 158 -3.90 -6.47 25.35
N ALA A 159 -3.58 -7.09 24.21
CA ALA A 159 -3.27 -6.40 22.97
C ALA A 159 -4.48 -5.68 22.36
N TRP A 160 -5.66 -6.32 22.35
CA TRP A 160 -6.89 -5.69 21.88
C TRP A 160 -7.30 -4.51 22.76
N THR A 161 -7.17 -4.67 24.08
CA THR A 161 -7.41 -3.58 25.03
C THR A 161 -6.48 -2.40 24.77
N ALA A 162 -5.19 -2.66 24.55
CA ALA A 162 -4.22 -1.62 24.22
C ALA A 162 -4.56 -0.90 22.90
N LEU A 163 -4.95 -1.64 21.85
CA LEU A 163 -5.34 -1.05 20.57
C LEU A 163 -6.61 -0.22 20.68
N TYR A 164 -7.62 -0.75 21.37
CA TYR A 164 -8.89 -0.07 21.58
C TYR A 164 -8.72 1.23 22.38
N GLN A 165 -7.85 1.25 23.39
CA GLN A 165 -7.53 2.48 24.14
C GLN A 165 -6.82 3.54 23.28
N GLN A 166 -6.15 3.14 22.20
CA GLN A 166 -5.45 4.05 21.28
C GLN A 166 -6.29 4.47 20.07
N ARG A 167 -7.50 3.94 19.89
CA ARG A 167 -8.31 4.06 18.66
C ARG A 167 -8.65 5.50 18.25
N THR A 168 -8.81 6.40 19.21
CA THR A 168 -9.19 7.81 18.97
C THR A 168 -7.98 8.73 18.89
N TRP A 169 -6.78 8.24 19.19
CA TRP A 169 -5.58 9.07 19.27
C TRP A 169 -4.96 9.26 17.88
N ARG A 170 -4.83 10.52 17.45
CA ARG A 170 -4.19 10.88 16.15
C ARG A 170 -2.79 10.28 15.98
N TRP A 171 -2.05 10.18 17.09
CA TRP A 171 -0.70 9.59 17.21
C TRP A 171 -0.70 8.27 18.01
N GLY A 172 -1.85 7.59 18.00
CA GLY A 172 -2.03 6.27 18.60
C GLY A 172 -1.38 5.16 17.77
N LEU A 173 -1.43 3.96 18.32
CA LEU A 173 -1.00 2.74 17.64
C LEU A 173 -2.02 2.35 16.57
N ARG A 174 -1.59 2.25 15.31
CA ARG A 174 -2.47 1.98 14.17
C ARG A 174 -2.42 0.52 13.74
N PRO A 175 -3.55 -0.20 13.68
CA PRO A 175 -3.56 -1.55 13.16
C PRO A 175 -3.33 -1.57 11.65
N VAL A 176 -2.51 -2.52 11.22
CA VAL A 176 -2.25 -2.82 9.81
C VAL A 176 -2.43 -4.31 9.59
N TYR A 177 -3.05 -4.68 8.48
CA TYR A 177 -3.38 -6.06 8.18
C TYR A 177 -2.24 -6.73 7.43
N GLY A 178 -1.85 -7.93 7.86
CA GLY A 178 -0.98 -8.80 7.05
C GLY A 178 -1.69 -9.24 5.76
N GLY A 179 -0.92 -9.43 4.69
CA GLY A 179 -1.41 -9.95 3.41
C GLY A 179 -0.42 -9.75 2.27
N ASP A 180 -0.73 -10.31 1.11
CA ASP A 180 0.11 -10.17 -0.08
C ASP A 180 -0.36 -9.04 -0.99
N SER A 181 0.56 -8.56 -1.83
CA SER A 181 0.27 -7.69 -2.96
C SER A 181 0.01 -8.56 -4.18
N ARG A 182 -1.18 -8.39 -4.73
CA ARG A 182 -1.74 -9.18 -5.83
C ARG A 182 -1.59 -8.50 -7.16
N THR A 183 -1.62 -9.31 -8.20
CA THR A 183 -1.71 -8.81 -9.56
C THR A 183 -2.78 -9.59 -10.31
N ARG A 184 -3.56 -8.89 -11.13
CA ARG A 184 -4.49 -9.53 -12.08
C ARG A 184 -3.78 -10.27 -13.21
N CYS A 185 -2.45 -10.13 -13.35
CA CYS A 185 -1.67 -10.86 -14.34
C CYS A 185 -1.37 -12.28 -13.83
N PRO A 186 -1.97 -13.35 -14.40
CA PRO A 186 -1.73 -14.72 -13.92
C PRO A 186 -0.28 -15.20 -14.14
N LEU A 187 0.50 -14.50 -14.97
CA LEU A 187 1.91 -14.81 -15.24
C LEU A 187 2.87 -14.21 -14.20
N LEU A 188 2.35 -13.38 -13.30
CA LEU A 188 3.09 -12.77 -12.20
C LEU A 188 2.63 -13.39 -10.88
N SER A 189 3.58 -13.66 -10.00
CA SER A 189 3.28 -14.17 -8.67
C SER A 189 2.87 -13.04 -7.74
N ASP A 190 1.98 -13.35 -6.79
CA ASP A 190 1.74 -12.48 -5.64
C ASP A 190 3.04 -12.21 -4.87
N GLU A 191 3.16 -11.02 -4.29
CA GLU A 191 4.34 -10.59 -3.53
C GLU A 191 4.01 -10.44 -2.06
N GLN A 192 4.87 -10.98 -1.20
CA GLN A 192 4.80 -10.70 0.22
C GLN A 192 5.04 -9.21 0.49
N THR A 193 4.32 -8.67 1.47
CA THR A 193 4.40 -7.25 1.82
C THR A 193 4.97 -7.00 3.22
N PRO A 194 6.21 -7.42 3.54
CA PRO A 194 6.72 -7.35 4.91
C PRO A 194 6.95 -5.90 5.40
N ALA A 195 6.89 -4.90 4.52
CA ALA A 195 7.14 -3.51 4.82
C ALA A 195 5.87 -2.64 4.74
N LEU A 196 6.00 -1.40 5.22
CA LEU A 196 4.96 -0.37 5.17
C LEU A 196 5.49 0.87 4.50
N SER A 197 4.70 1.51 3.64
CA SER A 197 4.92 2.89 3.25
C SER A 197 3.93 3.77 3.99
N SER A 198 4.38 4.49 5.03
CA SER A 198 3.52 5.38 5.83
C SER A 198 2.94 6.52 5.01
N ALA A 199 3.69 7.02 4.03
CA ALA A 199 3.29 8.16 3.22
C ALA A 199 2.24 7.80 2.16
N ASN A 200 2.21 6.53 1.71
CA ASN A 200 1.14 6.00 0.88
C ASN A 200 0.07 5.23 1.69
N ALA A 201 0.27 5.11 3.00
CA ALA A 201 -0.53 4.31 3.91
C ALA A 201 -0.80 2.88 3.39
N ILE A 202 0.19 2.20 2.79
CA ILE A 202 0.02 0.85 2.20
C ILE A 202 1.05 -0.15 2.70
N ARG A 203 0.64 -1.41 2.77
CA ARG A 203 1.54 -2.56 2.88
C ARG A 203 2.23 -2.78 1.53
N VAL A 204 3.55 -2.94 1.56
CA VAL A 204 4.37 -3.00 0.34
C VAL A 204 5.44 -4.08 0.45
N PRO A 205 5.89 -4.65 -0.68
CA PRO A 205 7.18 -5.34 -0.71
C PRO A 205 8.27 -4.40 -0.16
N ALA A 206 9.23 -4.94 0.59
CA ALA A 206 10.34 -4.14 1.10
C ALA A 206 11.04 -3.43 -0.06
N ASP A 207 11.44 -2.18 0.18
CA ASP A 207 12.20 -1.38 -0.78
C ASP A 207 11.48 -1.07 -2.10
N SER A 208 10.17 -1.30 -2.19
CA SER A 208 9.42 -1.05 -3.42
C SER A 208 9.01 0.40 -3.63
N ALA A 209 8.82 0.75 -4.90
CA ALA A 209 8.39 2.04 -5.40
C ALA A 209 6.91 2.01 -5.79
N TRP A 210 6.13 2.97 -5.28
CA TRP A 210 4.69 3.08 -5.48
C TRP A 210 4.31 4.53 -5.72
N LEU A 211 3.55 4.78 -6.79
CA LEU A 211 2.81 6.02 -6.98
C LEU A 211 1.34 5.77 -6.61
N CYS A 212 0.85 6.39 -5.54
CA CYS A 212 -0.55 6.28 -5.15
C CYS A 212 -1.36 7.49 -5.60
N LEU A 213 -2.61 7.24 -6.02
CA LEU A 213 -3.58 8.24 -6.42
C LEU A 213 -4.86 8.01 -5.63
N GLU A 214 -5.28 8.97 -4.80
CA GLU A 214 -6.54 8.84 -4.08
C GLU A 214 -7.72 9.11 -5.01
N LEU A 215 -8.67 8.18 -5.05
CA LEU A 215 -9.92 8.26 -5.79
C LEU A 215 -11.08 8.31 -4.80
N PHE A 216 -11.78 9.46 -4.76
CA PHE A 216 -13.04 9.60 -4.04
C PHE A 216 -14.21 9.32 -4.98
N VAL A 217 -14.77 8.11 -4.91
CA VAL A 217 -15.81 7.66 -5.88
C VAL A 217 -17.07 8.52 -5.83
N CYS A 218 -17.41 9.07 -4.67
CA CYS A 218 -18.55 9.96 -4.49
C CYS A 218 -18.45 11.27 -5.32
N ARG A 219 -17.25 11.68 -5.75
CA ARG A 219 -17.07 12.85 -6.65
C ARG A 219 -17.67 12.65 -8.03
N PHE A 220 -17.88 11.39 -8.43
CA PHE A 220 -18.48 11.02 -9.71
C PHE A 220 -19.98 10.73 -9.58
N ALA A 221 -20.56 10.94 -8.40
CA ALA A 221 -21.97 10.73 -8.14
C ALA A 221 -22.78 12.03 -8.22
N ASN A 222 -24.02 11.94 -8.68
CA ASN A 222 -24.98 13.03 -8.57
C ASN A 222 -25.51 13.15 -7.12
N ARG A 223 -26.38 14.14 -6.87
CA ARG A 223 -27.01 14.38 -5.55
C ARG A 223 -27.84 13.21 -5.00
N HIS A 224 -28.13 12.19 -5.81
CA HIS A 224 -28.87 10.99 -5.43
C HIS A 224 -27.93 9.76 -5.29
N GLY A 225 -26.61 9.96 -5.36
CA GLY A 225 -25.64 8.88 -5.21
C GLY A 225 -25.58 7.94 -6.42
N GLN A 226 -26.06 8.37 -7.58
CA GLN A 226 -25.89 7.63 -8.84
C GLN A 226 -24.57 8.05 -9.48
N VAL A 227 -23.68 7.08 -9.69
CA VAL A 227 -22.37 7.30 -10.29
C VAL A 227 -22.49 7.43 -11.80
N ASP A 228 -21.91 8.49 -12.36
CA ASP A 228 -21.74 8.68 -13.80
C ASP A 228 -20.57 7.80 -14.28
N ASN A 229 -20.89 6.56 -14.67
CA ASN A 229 -19.90 5.58 -15.08
C ASN A 229 -19.07 6.03 -16.29
N GLY A 230 -19.67 6.77 -17.22
CA GLY A 230 -18.95 7.29 -18.39
C GLY A 230 -17.86 8.28 -17.99
N LYS A 231 -18.20 9.25 -17.13
CA LYS A 231 -17.21 10.20 -16.60
C LYS A 231 -16.16 9.53 -15.73
N LEU A 232 -16.55 8.59 -14.88
CA LEU A 232 -15.61 7.84 -14.04
C LEU A 232 -14.62 7.05 -14.89
N GLN A 233 -15.08 6.32 -15.91
CA GLN A 233 -14.22 5.56 -16.80
C GLN A 233 -13.26 6.46 -17.57
N ALA A 234 -13.75 7.56 -18.16
CA ALA A 234 -12.89 8.51 -18.87
C ALA A 234 -11.80 9.10 -17.95
N ALA A 235 -12.18 9.49 -16.73
CA ALA A 235 -11.25 10.04 -15.75
C ALA A 235 -10.21 9.01 -15.28
N LEU A 236 -10.61 7.75 -15.04
CA LEU A 236 -9.70 6.66 -14.68
C LEU A 236 -8.66 6.40 -15.78
N GLN A 237 -9.09 6.35 -17.05
CA GLN A 237 -8.19 6.09 -18.17
C GLN A 237 -7.17 7.22 -18.33
N GLN A 238 -7.64 8.47 -18.32
CA GLN A 238 -6.78 9.64 -18.44
C GLN A 238 -5.85 9.80 -17.23
N ALA A 239 -6.32 9.48 -16.03
CA ALA A 239 -5.49 9.50 -14.83
C ALA A 239 -4.39 8.44 -14.88
N LEU A 240 -4.68 7.22 -15.35
CA LEU A 240 -3.66 6.18 -15.51
C LEU A 240 -2.62 6.56 -16.56
N ASP A 241 -3.02 7.15 -17.69
CA ASP A 241 -2.09 7.66 -18.69
C ASP A 241 -1.16 8.73 -18.11
N THR A 242 -1.75 9.69 -17.40
CA THR A 242 -1.01 10.80 -16.77
C THR A 242 -0.05 10.26 -15.71
N ALA A 243 -0.50 9.29 -14.92
CA ALA A 243 0.29 8.68 -13.87
C ALA A 243 1.42 7.80 -14.41
N ASP A 244 1.21 7.06 -15.50
CA ASP A 244 2.26 6.28 -16.18
C ASP A 244 3.36 7.18 -16.74
N GLN A 245 3.01 8.36 -17.27
CA GLN A 245 4.00 9.37 -17.66
C GLN A 245 4.71 9.98 -16.45
N LEU A 246 3.94 10.39 -15.42
CA LEU A 246 4.49 10.94 -14.19
C LEU A 246 5.48 9.98 -13.52
N PHE A 247 5.19 8.68 -13.54
CA PHE A 247 6.04 7.62 -12.99
C PHE A 247 7.47 7.67 -13.53
N ASP A 248 7.65 8.03 -14.80
CA ASP A 248 8.97 8.11 -15.45
C ASP A 248 9.78 9.35 -15.00
N HIS A 249 9.10 10.38 -14.50
CA HIS A 249 9.72 11.65 -14.06
C HIS A 249 9.95 11.73 -12.55
N LEU A 250 9.42 10.79 -11.77
CA LEU A 250 9.55 10.79 -10.32
C LEU A 250 10.97 10.46 -9.88
N HIS A 251 11.44 11.19 -8.88
CA HIS A 251 12.69 10.88 -8.21
C HIS A 251 12.48 9.76 -7.19
N TRP A 252 13.10 8.61 -7.45
CA TRP A 252 13.17 7.51 -6.49
C TRP A 252 14.47 7.63 -5.69
N CYS A 253 14.34 8.00 -4.41
CA CYS A 253 15.45 8.44 -3.56
C CYS A 253 16.45 7.33 -3.21
N ASP A 254 16.06 6.06 -3.39
CA ASP A 254 16.89 4.90 -3.06
C ASP A 254 17.22 4.03 -4.29
N ARG A 255 18.34 3.30 -4.25
CA ARG A 255 18.78 2.41 -5.35
C ARG A 255 17.82 1.25 -5.59
N GLU A 256 17.36 0.58 -4.54
CA GLU A 256 16.44 -0.55 -4.66
C GLU A 256 15.07 -0.07 -5.12
N GLN A 257 14.60 1.07 -4.62
CA GLN A 257 13.37 1.70 -5.13
C GLN A 257 13.48 2.04 -6.63
N ARG A 258 14.62 2.55 -7.11
CA ARG A 258 14.82 2.80 -8.55
C ARG A 258 14.75 1.53 -9.38
N ARG A 259 15.39 0.45 -8.93
CA ARG A 259 15.36 -0.84 -9.62
C ARG A 259 13.96 -1.41 -9.67
N ASP A 260 13.26 -1.31 -8.55
CA ASP A 260 11.90 -1.78 -8.41
C ASP A 260 10.92 -0.95 -9.27
N ALA A 261 11.04 0.39 -9.27
CA ALA A 261 10.26 1.27 -10.14
C ALA A 261 10.43 0.90 -11.62
N ALA A 262 11.67 0.70 -12.06
CA ALA A 262 11.99 0.30 -13.42
C ALA A 262 11.43 -1.09 -13.78
N SER A 263 11.29 -1.99 -12.81
CA SER A 263 10.88 -3.37 -13.06
C SER A 263 9.36 -3.58 -12.96
N ASN A 264 8.72 -2.97 -11.97
CA ASN A 264 7.38 -3.33 -11.51
C ASN A 264 6.31 -2.24 -11.73
N ARG A 265 6.69 -0.98 -11.99
CA ARG A 265 5.77 0.13 -12.34
C ARG A 265 4.44 0.12 -11.57
N ARG A 266 4.49 0.25 -10.24
CA ARG A 266 3.30 0.13 -9.39
C ARG A 266 2.57 1.48 -9.25
N ILE A 267 1.32 1.52 -9.70
CA ILE A 267 0.43 2.67 -9.55
C ILE A 267 -0.79 2.23 -8.77
N GLY A 268 -1.00 2.75 -7.56
CA GLY A 268 -2.12 2.36 -6.72
C GLY A 268 -3.22 3.42 -6.70
N PHE A 269 -4.38 3.13 -7.31
CA PHE A 269 -5.60 3.91 -7.12
C PHE A 269 -6.21 3.53 -5.76
N VAL A 270 -6.01 4.41 -4.78
CA VAL A 270 -6.53 4.23 -3.42
C VAL A 270 -7.99 4.65 -3.40
N LEU A 271 -8.88 3.67 -3.40
CA LEU A 271 -10.32 3.90 -3.42
C LEU A 271 -10.82 4.37 -2.05
N GLN A 272 -11.55 5.48 -2.05
CA GLN A 272 -12.13 6.15 -0.88
C GLN A 272 -13.58 6.59 -1.16
N GLY A 273 -14.32 6.90 -0.09
CA GLY A 273 -15.66 7.47 -0.18
C GLY A 273 -16.77 6.47 -0.55
N ILE A 274 -16.56 5.17 -0.33
CA ILE A 274 -17.61 4.15 -0.55
C ILE A 274 -18.73 4.35 0.46
N GLY A 275 -18.40 4.51 1.75
CA GLY A 275 -19.42 4.75 2.77
C GLY A 275 -20.18 6.05 2.55
N ASP A 276 -19.50 7.12 2.13
CA ASP A 276 -20.16 8.38 1.77
C ASP A 276 -21.10 8.22 0.56
N LEU A 277 -20.75 7.36 -0.40
CA LEU A 277 -21.64 7.04 -1.53
C LEU A 277 -22.91 6.30 -1.07
N VAL A 278 -22.79 5.36 -0.13
CA VAL A 278 -23.95 4.65 0.45
C VAL A 278 -24.88 5.64 1.17
N LEU A 279 -24.32 6.53 1.98
CA LEU A 279 -25.09 7.59 2.64
C LEU A 279 -25.78 8.51 1.63
N LEU A 280 -25.07 8.92 0.56
CA LEU A 280 -25.64 9.79 -0.49
C LEU A 280 -26.78 9.12 -1.26
N ARG A 281 -26.78 7.78 -1.36
CA ARG A 281 -27.86 6.99 -1.96
C ARG A 281 -29.05 6.78 -1.02
N GLY A 282 -28.89 7.06 0.27
CA GLY A 282 -29.84 6.65 1.30
C GLY A 282 -30.00 5.12 1.38
N ALA A 283 -28.96 4.37 1.03
CA ALA A 283 -28.97 2.91 1.02
C ALA A 283 -28.56 2.35 2.38
N ASP A 284 -29.07 1.17 2.73
CA ASP A 284 -28.65 0.43 3.91
C ASP A 284 -27.34 -0.34 3.60
N PRO A 285 -26.23 -0.09 4.33
CA PRO A 285 -24.98 -0.85 4.15
C PRO A 285 -25.09 -2.34 4.49
N ALA A 286 -26.10 -2.77 5.27
CA ALA A 286 -26.34 -4.17 5.59
C ALA A 286 -27.17 -4.90 4.51
N ASP A 287 -27.75 -4.16 3.55
CA ASP A 287 -28.55 -4.73 2.47
C ASP A 287 -27.67 -5.40 1.39
N ILE A 288 -28.06 -6.60 0.97
CA ILE A 288 -27.39 -7.36 -0.07
C ILE A 288 -27.42 -6.64 -1.43
N GLU A 289 -28.46 -5.88 -1.74
CA GLU A 289 -28.52 -5.10 -2.99
C GLU A 289 -27.54 -3.93 -2.98
N CYS A 290 -27.32 -3.31 -1.82
CA CYS A 290 -26.28 -2.31 -1.62
C CYS A 290 -24.90 -2.92 -1.90
N LEU A 291 -24.61 -4.08 -1.29
CA LEU A 291 -23.36 -4.80 -1.52
C LEU A 291 -23.16 -5.18 -3.00
N ARG A 292 -24.18 -5.73 -3.67
CA ARG A 292 -24.13 -6.10 -5.10
C ARG A 292 -23.94 -4.90 -6.02
N TYR A 293 -24.51 -3.75 -5.69
CA TYR A 293 -24.28 -2.52 -6.44
C TYR A 293 -22.82 -2.07 -6.33
N LEU A 294 -22.28 -2.03 -5.11
CA LEU A 294 -20.90 -1.62 -4.85
C LEU A 294 -19.88 -2.60 -5.43
N ASP A 295 -20.17 -3.90 -5.37
CA ASP A 295 -19.34 -4.94 -5.96
C ASP A 295 -19.17 -4.74 -7.47
N ARG A 296 -20.28 -4.53 -8.20
CA ARG A 296 -20.26 -4.23 -9.64
C ARG A 296 -19.52 -2.93 -9.97
N LEU A 297 -19.70 -1.89 -9.15
CA LEU A 297 -19.00 -0.62 -9.33
C LEU A 297 -17.48 -0.79 -9.19
N ILE A 298 -17.03 -1.48 -8.15
CA ILE A 298 -15.59 -1.67 -7.88
C ILE A 298 -14.97 -2.61 -8.91
N ALA A 299 -15.67 -3.67 -9.30
CA ALA A 299 -15.26 -4.55 -10.39
C ALA A 299 -15.06 -3.75 -11.70
N GLY A 300 -16.01 -2.88 -12.06
CA GLY A 300 -15.92 -2.03 -13.24
C GLY A 300 -14.78 -1.01 -13.19
N ILE A 301 -14.46 -0.46 -12.01
CA ILE A 301 -13.26 0.39 -11.82
C ILE A 301 -11.99 -0.42 -12.09
N HIS A 302 -11.88 -1.61 -11.49
CA HIS A 302 -10.69 -2.45 -11.64
C HIS A 302 -10.49 -2.93 -13.08
N GLU A 303 -11.58 -3.32 -13.75
CA GLU A 303 -11.60 -3.69 -15.17
C GLU A 303 -11.16 -2.53 -16.07
N CYS A 304 -11.71 -1.33 -15.86
CA CYS A 304 -11.32 -0.14 -16.62
C CYS A 304 -9.82 0.15 -16.51
N LEU A 305 -9.28 0.12 -15.29
CA LEU A 305 -7.85 0.31 -15.04
C LEU A 305 -7.01 -0.79 -15.71
N TRP A 306 -7.46 -2.04 -15.60
CA TRP A 306 -6.78 -3.18 -16.18
C TRP A 306 -6.72 -3.09 -17.70
N ASP A 307 -7.85 -2.85 -18.37
CA ASP A 307 -7.92 -2.73 -19.82
C ASP A 307 -7.08 -1.55 -20.32
N ARG A 308 -7.09 -0.43 -19.60
CA ARG A 308 -6.21 0.69 -19.96
C ARG A 308 -4.73 0.35 -19.80
N SER A 309 -4.36 -0.38 -18.74
CA SER A 309 -3.00 -0.88 -18.55
C SER A 309 -2.56 -1.82 -19.68
N ARG A 310 -3.48 -2.62 -20.25
CA ARG A 310 -3.22 -3.45 -21.44
C ARG A 310 -2.98 -2.60 -22.68
N CYS A 311 -3.81 -1.57 -22.91
CA CYS A 311 -3.61 -0.62 -24.02
C CYS A 311 -2.25 0.09 -23.93
N LEU A 312 -1.83 0.48 -22.72
CA LEU A 312 -0.51 1.06 -22.48
C LEU A 312 0.61 0.05 -22.70
N ALA A 313 0.40 -1.24 -22.40
CA ALA A 313 1.39 -2.28 -22.69
C ALA A 313 1.65 -2.40 -24.20
N SER A 314 0.61 -2.33 -25.02
CA SER A 314 0.72 -2.40 -26.49
C SER A 314 1.39 -1.18 -27.10
N SER A 315 1.17 0.01 -26.53
CA SER A 315 1.67 1.28 -27.09
C SER A 315 3.01 1.75 -26.50
N ARG A 316 3.29 1.43 -25.23
CA ARG A 316 4.49 1.87 -24.48
C ARG A 316 5.38 0.71 -24.01
N GLY A 317 5.04 -0.52 -24.40
CA GLY A 317 5.76 -1.75 -24.05
C GLY A 317 5.25 -2.41 -22.77
N LEU A 318 5.38 -3.73 -22.70
CA LEU A 318 4.95 -4.52 -21.55
C LEU A 318 5.69 -4.17 -20.25
N LEU A 319 5.10 -4.56 -19.12
CA LEU A 319 5.75 -4.50 -17.82
C LEU A 319 7.11 -5.22 -17.86
N PRO A 320 8.22 -4.58 -17.44
CA PRO A 320 9.55 -5.20 -17.53
C PRO A 320 9.71 -6.48 -16.71
N ALA A 321 9.10 -6.56 -15.51
CA ALA A 321 9.09 -7.78 -14.71
C ALA A 321 8.39 -8.95 -15.42
N LEU A 322 7.37 -8.67 -16.23
CA LEU A 322 6.72 -9.68 -17.07
C LEU A 322 7.65 -10.08 -18.23
N ALA A 323 8.29 -9.11 -18.88
CA ALA A 323 9.27 -9.36 -19.95
C ALA A 323 10.43 -10.25 -19.49
N ALA A 324 10.86 -10.07 -18.24
CA ALA A 324 11.94 -10.84 -17.63
C ALA A 324 11.60 -12.32 -17.43
N ARG A 325 10.31 -12.70 -17.40
CA ARG A 325 9.84 -14.08 -17.22
C ARG A 325 9.71 -14.88 -18.53
N ASP A 326 10.13 -14.33 -19.67
CA ASP A 326 10.13 -15.05 -20.95
C ASP A 326 10.93 -16.36 -20.84
N PRO A 327 10.27 -17.53 -20.92
CA PRO A 327 10.90 -18.83 -20.71
C PRO A 327 11.84 -19.22 -21.86
N SER A 328 11.80 -18.51 -22.98
CA SER A 328 12.73 -18.74 -24.09
C SER A 328 14.14 -18.21 -23.81
N ARG A 329 14.28 -17.32 -22.82
CA ARG A 329 15.58 -16.80 -22.39
C ARG A 329 16.43 -17.94 -21.80
N GLY A 330 17.60 -18.18 -22.40
CA GLY A 330 18.51 -19.24 -21.97
C GLY A 330 18.29 -20.60 -22.66
N VAL A 331 17.30 -20.74 -23.55
CA VAL A 331 17.11 -21.96 -24.35
C VAL A 331 18.13 -21.96 -25.50
N ALA A 332 19.04 -22.94 -25.52
CA ALA A 332 20.12 -23.02 -26.51
C ALA A 332 19.63 -23.47 -27.91
N ALA A 333 18.76 -24.48 -27.97
CA ALA A 333 18.25 -25.03 -29.22
C ALA A 333 17.30 -24.05 -29.93
N ALA A 334 17.60 -23.69 -31.18
CA ALA A 334 16.88 -22.66 -31.93
C ALA A 334 15.39 -22.99 -32.14
N GLU A 335 15.06 -24.25 -32.42
CA GLU A 335 13.69 -24.70 -32.64
C GLU A 335 12.87 -24.65 -31.35
N GLN A 336 13.42 -25.17 -30.25
CA GLN A 336 12.78 -25.13 -28.94
C GLN A 336 12.59 -23.68 -28.45
N ARG A 337 13.57 -22.80 -28.70
CA ARG A 337 13.46 -21.37 -28.40
C ARG A 337 12.30 -20.73 -29.16
N ARG A 338 12.18 -20.98 -30.48
CA ARG A 338 11.06 -20.47 -31.30
C ARG A 338 9.71 -20.98 -30.80
N ASN A 339 9.63 -22.25 -30.42
CA ASN A 339 8.41 -22.84 -29.87
C ASN A 339 7.99 -22.14 -28.56
N TRP A 340 8.93 -21.96 -27.63
CA TRP A 340 8.69 -21.24 -26.37
C TRP A 340 8.30 -19.78 -26.60
N GLN A 341 8.97 -19.08 -27.53
CA GLN A 341 8.63 -17.70 -27.90
C GLN A 341 7.20 -17.61 -28.43
N SER A 342 6.78 -18.52 -29.31
CA SER A 342 5.41 -18.52 -29.84
C SER A 342 4.38 -18.74 -28.74
N ARG A 343 4.63 -19.69 -27.82
CA ARG A 343 3.74 -19.97 -26.68
C ARG A 343 3.69 -18.79 -25.70
N TRP A 344 4.83 -18.17 -25.45
CA TRP A 344 4.93 -17.00 -24.58
C TRP A 344 4.16 -15.80 -25.16
N HIS A 345 4.33 -15.49 -26.44
CA HIS A 345 3.56 -14.44 -27.11
C HIS A 345 2.05 -14.72 -27.10
N ALA A 346 1.64 -15.98 -27.33
CA ALA A 346 0.24 -16.37 -27.25
C ALA A 346 -0.33 -16.17 -25.83
N ALA A 347 0.42 -16.54 -24.80
CA ALA A 347 0.03 -16.31 -23.41
C ALA A 347 -0.07 -14.81 -23.09
N LEU A 348 0.87 -13.99 -23.59
CA LEU A 348 0.87 -12.55 -23.36
C LEU A 348 -0.30 -11.82 -24.03
N ALA A 349 -0.82 -12.30 -25.15
CA ALA A 349 -1.88 -11.62 -25.90
C ALA A 349 -3.13 -11.29 -25.04
N SER A 350 -3.47 -12.15 -24.07
CA SER A 350 -4.64 -11.97 -23.20
C SER A 350 -4.33 -11.28 -21.86
N VAL A 351 -3.06 -11.24 -21.42
CA VAL A 351 -2.70 -10.84 -20.05
C VAL A 351 -1.59 -9.79 -19.95
N ALA A 352 -1.04 -9.34 -21.08
CA ALA A 352 0.01 -8.34 -21.11
C ALA A 352 -0.47 -7.01 -20.53
N VAL A 353 0.26 -6.51 -19.54
CA VAL A 353 -0.04 -5.25 -18.86
C VAL A 353 1.20 -4.40 -18.67
N ARG A 354 0.99 -3.10 -18.47
CA ARG A 354 2.06 -2.12 -18.21
C ARG A 354 2.37 -1.97 -16.72
N HIS A 355 1.39 -2.21 -15.87
CA HIS A 355 1.46 -1.98 -14.42
C HIS A 355 1.19 -3.26 -13.65
N ARG A 356 1.92 -3.48 -12.55
CA ARG A 356 1.77 -4.68 -11.73
C ARG A 356 0.52 -4.66 -10.86
N ASN A 357 0.25 -3.52 -10.22
CA ASN A 357 -0.85 -3.30 -9.28
C ASN A 357 -1.58 -2.02 -9.69
N LEU A 358 -2.89 -1.98 -9.49
CA LEU A 358 -3.75 -0.87 -9.90
C LEU A 358 -4.75 -0.45 -8.83
N LEU A 359 -5.41 -1.38 -8.14
CA LEU A 359 -6.46 -1.06 -7.17
C LEU A 359 -5.99 -1.27 -5.72
N VAL A 360 -6.12 -0.23 -4.90
CA VAL A 360 -5.77 -0.27 -3.48
C VAL A 360 -7.00 0.08 -2.66
N MET A 361 -7.30 -0.72 -1.64
CA MET A 361 -8.42 -0.44 -0.73
C MET A 361 -7.99 -0.57 0.73
N SER A 362 -8.65 0.17 1.61
CA SER A 362 -8.56 0.00 3.05
C SER A 362 -9.83 -0.65 3.57
N PRO A 363 -9.77 -1.43 4.67
CA PRO A 363 -10.97 -1.75 5.44
C PRO A 363 -11.73 -0.51 5.91
N TYR A 364 -11.07 0.65 5.99
CA TYR A 364 -11.73 1.92 6.29
C TYR A 364 -12.37 2.59 5.08
N SER A 365 -12.05 2.17 3.85
CA SER A 365 -12.62 2.78 2.62
C SER A 365 -14.12 2.57 2.50
N VAL A 366 -14.65 1.48 3.08
CA VAL A 366 -16.09 1.17 3.09
C VAL A 366 -16.88 2.01 4.08
N MET A 367 -16.17 2.72 4.95
CA MET A 367 -16.78 3.49 6.02
C MET A 367 -16.99 4.94 5.59
N PRO A 368 -18.04 5.62 6.09
CA PRO A 368 -18.29 7.00 5.75
C PRO A 368 -17.30 7.93 6.46
N GLN A 369 -16.71 8.87 5.71
CA GLN A 369 -15.84 9.90 6.28
C GLN A 369 -16.64 11.05 6.91
N SER A 370 -17.85 11.28 6.40
CA SER A 370 -18.77 12.32 6.84
C SER A 370 -20.10 11.73 7.35
N GLY A 371 -20.73 12.38 8.33
CA GLY A 371 -22.07 12.03 8.80
C GLY A 371 -22.16 11.41 10.20
N ALA A 372 -23.28 11.71 10.88
CA ALA A 372 -23.69 11.15 12.16
C ALA A 372 -24.58 9.92 11.91
N GLY A 373 -23.96 8.81 11.50
CA GLY A 373 -24.62 7.52 11.33
C GLY A 373 -23.92 6.44 12.13
N ASP A 374 -24.63 5.36 12.45
CA ASP A 374 -24.02 4.19 13.05
C ASP A 374 -23.05 3.56 12.04
N ARG A 375 -21.76 3.59 12.36
CA ARG A 375 -20.70 3.07 11.49
C ARG A 375 -20.61 1.54 11.53
N ARG A 376 -21.33 0.88 12.43
CA ARG A 376 -21.22 -0.58 12.64
C ARG A 376 -21.70 -1.37 11.44
N ASP A 377 -22.82 -0.98 10.84
CA ASP A 377 -23.44 -1.70 9.72
C ASP A 377 -22.57 -1.67 8.45
N PHE A 378 -21.73 -0.64 8.30
CA PHE A 378 -20.75 -0.57 7.20
C PHE A 378 -19.67 -1.66 7.25
N ALA A 379 -19.51 -2.37 8.38
CA ALA A 379 -18.65 -3.54 8.45
C ALA A 379 -19.15 -4.68 7.52
N ASP A 380 -20.42 -4.69 7.14
CA ASP A 380 -20.98 -5.68 6.20
C ASP A 380 -20.55 -5.46 4.76
N LEU A 381 -19.95 -4.31 4.45
CA LEU A 381 -19.34 -3.99 3.16
C LEU A 381 -17.87 -4.44 3.05
N LEU A 382 -17.27 -4.98 4.11
CA LEU A 382 -15.90 -5.51 4.08
C LEU A 382 -15.62 -6.54 2.96
N PRO A 383 -16.57 -7.38 2.49
CA PRO A 383 -16.33 -8.30 1.37
C PRO A 383 -15.82 -7.60 0.09
N LEU A 384 -16.11 -6.32 -0.11
CA LEU A 384 -15.62 -5.52 -1.23
C LEU A 384 -14.08 -5.44 -1.31
N LEU A 385 -13.37 -5.69 -0.20
CA LEU A 385 -11.91 -5.76 -0.15
C LEU A 385 -11.32 -6.87 -1.02
N ALA A 386 -12.13 -7.83 -1.47
CA ALA A 386 -11.70 -8.90 -2.36
C ALA A 386 -11.14 -8.39 -3.70
N HIS A 387 -11.57 -7.20 -4.16
CA HIS A 387 -11.10 -6.58 -5.40
C HIS A 387 -9.70 -5.96 -5.30
N ALA A 388 -9.21 -5.68 -4.09
CA ALA A 388 -7.99 -4.92 -3.91
C ALA A 388 -6.72 -5.70 -4.29
N ASP A 389 -5.86 -5.10 -5.11
CA ASP A 389 -4.52 -5.62 -5.40
C ASP A 389 -3.61 -5.46 -4.17
N ALA A 390 -3.75 -4.37 -3.41
CA ALA A 390 -3.02 -4.14 -2.17
C ALA A 390 -3.91 -3.50 -1.09
N CYS A 391 -3.53 -3.71 0.17
CA CYS A 391 -4.26 -3.18 1.32
C CYS A 391 -3.61 -1.89 1.83
N SER A 392 -4.42 -0.86 2.01
CA SER A 392 -4.05 0.37 2.70
C SER A 392 -4.55 0.42 4.14
N PHE A 393 -3.79 1.08 5.00
CA PHE A 393 -4.11 1.44 6.36
C PHE A 393 -4.36 2.95 6.46
N ALA A 394 -5.22 3.45 5.56
CA ALA A 394 -5.72 4.83 5.57
C ALA A 394 -6.02 5.34 7.00
N PRO A 395 -5.94 6.65 7.27
CA PRO A 395 -6.01 7.19 8.62
C PRO A 395 -7.20 6.60 9.40
N ALA A 396 -6.91 6.08 10.59
CA ALA A 396 -7.88 5.38 11.42
C ALA A 396 -9.10 6.27 11.66
N MET A 397 -10.29 5.69 11.47
CA MET A 397 -11.53 6.37 11.76
C MET A 397 -11.77 6.51 13.26
N ASP A 398 -12.68 7.42 13.61
CA ASP A 398 -13.17 7.50 14.98
C ASP A 398 -14.11 6.32 15.30
N PHE A 399 -13.63 5.44 16.18
CA PHE A 399 -14.35 4.30 16.75
C PHE A 399 -14.84 4.57 18.18
N SER A 400 -15.00 5.85 18.58
CA SER A 400 -15.41 6.25 19.93
C SER A 400 -16.67 5.52 20.42
N GLY A 401 -17.70 5.39 19.57
CA GLY A 401 -18.98 4.76 19.89
C GLY A 401 -19.02 3.23 19.83
N TRP A 402 -17.90 2.56 19.52
CA TRP A 402 -17.85 1.09 19.45
C TRP A 402 -17.34 0.53 20.77
N SER A 403 -17.84 -0.63 21.18
CA SER A 403 -17.26 -1.48 22.22
C SER A 403 -15.95 -2.12 21.75
N ILE A 404 -15.16 -2.63 22.70
CA ILE A 404 -13.93 -3.38 22.40
C ILE A 404 -14.21 -4.63 21.55
N SER A 405 -15.34 -5.30 21.78
CA SER A 405 -15.74 -6.49 21.05
C SER A 405 -16.11 -6.17 19.60
N GLU A 406 -16.84 -5.08 19.36
CA GLU A 406 -17.15 -4.62 18.00
C GLU A 406 -15.87 -4.21 17.25
N PHE A 407 -14.97 -3.48 17.91
CA PHE A 407 -13.68 -3.08 17.35
C PHE A 407 -12.83 -4.31 16.96
N LYS A 408 -12.70 -5.28 17.87
CA LYS A 408 -12.02 -6.55 17.62
C LYS A 408 -12.67 -7.28 16.43
N ASN A 409 -14.00 -7.42 16.43
CA ASN A 409 -14.72 -8.15 15.39
C ASN A 409 -14.48 -7.55 14.00
N PHE A 410 -14.53 -6.23 13.84
CA PHE A 410 -14.22 -5.57 12.57
C PHE A 410 -12.81 -5.89 12.07
N HIS A 411 -11.81 -5.81 12.94
CA HIS A 411 -10.43 -6.12 12.56
C HIS A 411 -10.25 -7.60 12.20
N CYS A 412 -10.88 -8.53 12.94
CA CYS A 412 -10.87 -9.95 12.63
C CYS A 412 -11.56 -10.25 11.29
N ARG A 413 -12.75 -9.66 11.03
CA ARG A 413 -13.47 -9.81 9.76
C ARG A 413 -12.66 -9.30 8.57
N ALA A 414 -12.11 -8.09 8.70
CA ALA A 414 -11.27 -7.48 7.66
C ALA A 414 -10.05 -8.37 7.33
N HIS A 415 -9.38 -8.89 8.36
CA HIS A 415 -8.26 -9.81 8.16
C HIS A 415 -8.68 -11.12 7.50
N ALA A 416 -9.78 -11.74 7.95
CA ALA A 416 -10.25 -13.01 7.39
C ALA A 416 -10.54 -12.89 5.89
N ILE A 417 -11.12 -11.77 5.46
CA ILE A 417 -11.36 -11.48 4.03
C ILE A 417 -10.04 -11.33 3.29
N LEU A 418 -9.09 -10.56 3.82
CA LEU A 418 -7.77 -10.37 3.24
C LEU A 418 -6.94 -11.68 3.17
N GLN A 419 -7.12 -12.61 4.11
CA GLN A 419 -6.49 -13.93 4.09
C GLN A 419 -7.16 -14.91 3.14
N ARG A 420 -8.51 -14.97 3.09
CA ARG A 420 -9.24 -15.78 2.10
C ARG A 420 -8.88 -15.38 0.69
N ARG A 421 -8.70 -14.07 0.47
CA ARG A 421 -8.05 -13.53 -0.72
C ARG A 421 -6.80 -14.38 -1.01
N ASN A 422 -5.83 -14.43 -0.10
CA ASN A 422 -4.49 -15.03 -0.33
C ASN A 422 -4.56 -16.55 -0.56
N ALA A 423 -5.52 -17.24 0.06
CA ALA A 423 -5.72 -18.68 -0.10
C ALA A 423 -6.31 -19.08 -1.47
N ALA A 424 -7.18 -18.27 -2.07
CA ALA A 424 -7.79 -18.57 -3.38
C ALA A 424 -6.74 -18.67 -4.52
N THR A 425 -5.61 -18.00 -4.35
CA THR A 425 -4.47 -18.03 -5.28
C THR A 425 -3.72 -19.37 -5.28
N PHE A 426 -3.81 -20.18 -4.22
CA PHE A 426 -3.17 -21.50 -4.15
C PHE A 426 -3.91 -22.58 -4.96
N VAL A 427 -5.20 -22.40 -5.24
CA VAL A 427 -5.98 -23.37 -6.03
C VAL A 427 -5.72 -23.24 -7.54
N ALA A 428 -5.34 -22.06 -8.01
CA ALA A 428 -5.03 -21.82 -9.44
C ALA A 428 -3.60 -22.23 -9.85
N ALA A 429 -2.72 -22.56 -8.90
CA ALA A 429 -1.35 -23.01 -9.18
C ALA A 429 -1.22 -24.55 -9.31
N GLY A 430 -2.34 -25.28 -9.28
CA GLY A 430 -2.39 -26.74 -9.28
C GLY A 430 -3.41 -27.36 -10.23
N ALA A 431 -3.79 -26.68 -11.32
CA ALA A 431 -4.66 -27.21 -12.38
C ALA A 431 -3.95 -27.19 -13.74
#